data_AF-A0A1Y2FRP7-F1
#
_entry.id   AF-A0A1Y2FRP7-F1
#
_cell.length_a   1.000
_cell.length_b   1.000
_cell.length_c   1.000
_cell.angle_alpha   90.00
_cell.angle_beta   90.00
_cell.angle_gamma   90.00
#
_symmetry.space_group_name_H-M   'P 1'
#
loop_
_entity.id
_entity.type
_entity.pdbx_description
1 polymer ?
#
loop_
_entity_poly.entity_id
_entity_poly.type
_entity_poly.pdbx_seq_one_letter_code
_entity_poly.pdbx_strand_id
1 'polypeptide(L)'
;MPLPSVRWYLLSPRESSSQDCRVQGSAPNLHSSSLSSHPAGEERGQLYKQYAGQHANYRGFFFTRAFSGATRLLGDGQVVLDPRSFRRENPALDHWGDDVNETGSDAAPSARSRGITEPCSPPTEDEIHLLPPSLHGFSLRIKRWGEFLISHLSPIEWRNESFAHLVIPNSYRRIIKALVTVHAGDLKDQLMKDVVEGKGTGLVMALHGSPGTGKTLTAEAVAEHLRKPLYVVSAGELGTTAAILEKQLTSVFRLATTWSAVLLIDEADIFLTKRDPRHLERNALVGIFLRQLEYFSGVLILTTNFIDQFDEAFLSRFAVVLQFHELDQNSRKMLWERFLLKATDSSDLSLFDLAVLSSHLLNGRDIKHAVQTAQAVALVEGEPLQMSHLEEVLSVARSGLQRS
;
A
#
# COMPACT_ATOMS: atom_id res chain seq x y z
N MET A 1 41.39 -6.80 -9.92
CA MET A 1 40.49 -6.73 -11.09
C MET A 1 39.08 -6.59 -10.56
N PRO A 2 38.29 -5.59 -10.98
CA PRO A 2 36.89 -5.52 -10.59
C PRO A 2 36.14 -6.66 -11.27
N LEU A 3 35.38 -7.44 -10.49
CA LEU A 3 34.47 -8.45 -11.03
C LEU A 3 33.41 -7.73 -11.89
N PRO A 4 33.12 -8.20 -13.11
CA PRO A 4 32.05 -7.62 -13.92
C PRO A 4 30.71 -7.81 -13.18
N SER A 5 29.97 -6.72 -13.01
CA SER A 5 28.63 -6.72 -12.41
C SER A 5 27.62 -7.30 -13.39
N VAL A 6 27.51 -8.63 -13.44
CA VAL A 6 26.45 -9.32 -14.17
C VAL A 6 25.20 -9.33 -13.28
N ARG A 7 24.18 -8.54 -13.63
CA ARG A 7 22.91 -8.46 -12.90
C ARG A 7 21.89 -9.42 -13.52
N TRP A 8 21.54 -10.47 -12.78
CA TRP A 8 20.50 -11.42 -13.14
C TRP A 8 19.14 -10.97 -12.55
N TYR A 9 18.10 -10.89 -13.39
CA TYR A 9 16.74 -10.58 -12.92
C TYR A 9 15.81 -11.75 -13.22
N LEU A 10 15.40 -12.46 -12.16
CA LEU A 10 14.44 -13.56 -12.20
C LEU A 10 13.01 -13.06 -12.44
N LEU A 11 12.32 -13.78 -13.30
CA LEU A 11 10.92 -13.59 -13.71
C LEU A 11 9.95 -13.99 -12.58
N SER A 12 8.86 -13.23 -12.43
CA SER A 12 7.72 -13.64 -11.58
C SER A 12 6.84 -14.65 -12.32
N PRO A 13 6.34 -15.73 -11.70
CA PRO A 13 5.57 -16.78 -12.39
C PRO A 13 4.14 -16.40 -12.81
N ARG A 14 3.69 -15.16 -12.58
CA ARG A 14 2.25 -14.82 -12.57
C ARG A 14 1.67 -14.30 -13.89
N GLU A 15 2.43 -14.28 -14.99
CA GLU A 15 1.89 -14.01 -16.34
C GLU A 15 2.33 -15.13 -17.29
N SER A 16 1.43 -16.08 -17.55
CA SER A 16 1.59 -17.08 -18.61
C SER A 16 1.33 -16.44 -19.97
N SER A 17 2.33 -15.74 -20.51
CA SER A 17 2.47 -15.59 -21.95
C SER A 17 3.94 -15.70 -22.30
N SER A 18 4.29 -16.88 -22.79
CA SER A 18 5.50 -17.22 -23.52
C SER A 18 5.93 -16.13 -24.49
N GLN A 19 7.16 -15.62 -24.35
CA GLN A 19 8.02 -15.00 -25.37
C GLN A 19 9.18 -14.31 -24.61
N ASP A 20 10.45 -14.36 -24.96
CA ASP A 20 11.32 -15.20 -25.81
C ASP A 20 12.73 -14.61 -25.57
N CYS A 21 13.80 -15.41 -25.45
CA CYS A 21 15.16 -14.83 -25.45
C CYS A 21 16.33 -15.77 -25.68
N ARG A 22 17.35 -15.24 -26.37
CA ARG A 22 18.63 -15.89 -26.64
C ARG A 22 19.77 -14.86 -26.57
N VAL A 23 20.94 -15.31 -26.10
CA VAL A 23 22.16 -14.52 -25.84
C VAL A 23 22.89 -14.11 -27.13
N GLN A 24 23.34 -12.86 -27.23
CA GLN A 24 24.57 -12.51 -27.95
C GLN A 24 25.58 -11.88 -27.00
N GLY A 25 26.69 -12.58 -26.82
CA GLY A 25 27.77 -12.23 -25.90
C GLY A 25 28.27 -13.50 -25.23
N SER A 26 29.23 -14.17 -25.87
CA SER A 26 29.96 -15.29 -25.28
C SER A 26 30.52 -14.87 -23.93
N ALA A 27 30.06 -15.53 -22.86
CA ALA A 27 30.73 -15.45 -21.57
C ALA A 27 32.21 -15.79 -21.79
N PRO A 28 33.17 -14.97 -21.29
CA PRO A 28 34.56 -15.40 -21.30
C PRO A 28 34.62 -16.67 -20.46
N ASN A 29 35.24 -17.72 -21.01
CA ASN A 29 35.49 -18.99 -20.32
C ASN A 29 36.22 -18.71 -19.01
N LEU A 30 35.45 -18.52 -17.93
CA LEU A 30 35.96 -18.56 -16.57
C LEU A 30 36.30 -20.02 -16.32
N HIS A 31 37.60 -20.30 -16.34
CA HIS A 31 38.14 -21.58 -15.95
C HIS A 31 37.45 -22.08 -14.67
N SER A 32 37.02 -23.32 -14.72
CA SER A 32 36.43 -24.13 -13.66
C SER A 32 37.42 -24.40 -12.51
N SER A 33 37.99 -23.34 -11.93
CA SER A 33 38.68 -23.41 -10.65
C SER A 33 37.67 -23.12 -9.56
N SER A 34 37.09 -24.21 -9.03
CA SER A 34 36.38 -24.33 -7.74
C SER A 34 36.28 -23.02 -6.95
N LEU A 35 35.31 -22.17 -7.30
CA LEU A 35 34.81 -21.15 -6.39
C LEU A 35 34.10 -21.93 -5.29
N SER A 36 34.78 -22.12 -4.16
CA SER A 36 34.18 -22.62 -2.94
C SER A 36 32.93 -21.78 -2.67
N SER A 37 31.76 -22.41 -2.74
CA SER A 37 30.47 -21.80 -2.43
C SER A 37 30.55 -21.18 -1.02
N HIS A 38 30.74 -19.88 -0.95
CA HIS A 38 30.64 -19.19 0.33
C HIS A 38 29.16 -19.25 0.73
N PRO A 39 28.79 -19.88 1.86
CA PRO A 39 27.40 -20.14 2.23
C PRO A 39 26.56 -18.84 2.31
N ALA A 40 27.20 -17.72 2.68
CA ALA A 40 26.56 -16.40 2.72
C ALA A 40 26.15 -15.85 1.34
N GLY A 41 26.86 -16.21 0.27
CA GLY A 41 26.52 -15.77 -1.10
C GLY A 41 25.31 -16.51 -1.65
N GLU A 42 25.23 -17.81 -1.36
CA GLU A 42 24.13 -18.69 -1.76
C GLU A 42 22.84 -18.34 -1.03
N GLU A 43 22.89 -18.15 0.30
CA GLU A 43 21.75 -17.71 1.12
C GLU A 43 21.19 -16.37 0.62
N ARG A 44 22.06 -15.39 0.35
CA ARG A 44 21.65 -14.08 -0.20
C ARG A 44 20.95 -14.22 -1.55
N GLY A 45 21.47 -15.06 -2.43
CA GLY A 45 20.88 -15.27 -3.75
C GLY A 45 19.52 -15.98 -3.66
N GLN A 46 19.35 -16.91 -2.72
CA GLN A 46 18.05 -17.52 -2.45
C GLN A 46 17.04 -16.49 -1.95
N LEU A 47 17.43 -15.61 -1.04
CA LEU A 47 16.58 -14.50 -0.57
C LEU A 47 16.23 -13.54 -1.73
N TYR A 48 17.17 -13.24 -2.63
CA TYR A 48 16.88 -12.46 -3.84
C TYR A 48 15.77 -13.11 -4.66
N LYS A 49 15.89 -14.41 -4.96
CA LYS A 49 14.90 -15.17 -5.73
C LYS A 49 13.54 -15.25 -5.03
N GLN A 50 13.55 -15.37 -3.71
CA GLN A 50 12.34 -15.41 -2.90
C GLN A 50 11.57 -14.09 -2.95
N TYR A 51 12.27 -12.95 -2.91
CA TYR A 51 11.65 -11.65 -2.73
C TYR A 51 11.49 -10.84 -4.02
N ALA A 52 12.20 -11.18 -5.10
CA ALA A 52 12.05 -10.53 -6.40
C ALA A 52 10.60 -10.69 -6.93
N GLY A 53 9.92 -9.57 -7.18
CA GLY A 53 8.53 -9.56 -7.63
C GLY A 53 7.50 -9.82 -6.53
N GLN A 54 7.91 -9.86 -5.26
CA GLN A 54 7.05 -10.07 -4.10
C GLN A 54 6.95 -8.81 -3.23
N HIS A 55 6.01 -8.84 -2.29
CA HIS A 55 5.93 -7.87 -1.20
C HIS A 55 6.61 -8.43 0.06
N ALA A 56 7.22 -7.55 0.84
CA ALA A 56 7.93 -7.91 2.06
C ALA A 56 7.80 -6.80 3.10
N ASN A 57 8.11 -7.11 4.35
CA ASN A 57 8.40 -6.07 5.33
C ASN A 57 9.88 -5.68 5.22
N TYR A 58 10.18 -4.42 5.47
CA TYR A 58 11.54 -3.90 5.43
C TYR A 58 11.78 -3.05 6.66
N ARG A 59 12.95 -3.20 7.29
CA ARG A 59 13.38 -2.34 8.40
C ARG A 59 14.86 -1.99 8.26
N GLY A 60 15.14 -0.76 7.84
CA GLY A 60 16.50 -0.30 7.65
C GLY A 60 16.59 0.92 6.77
N PHE A 61 17.78 1.25 6.29
CA PHE A 61 17.97 2.36 5.35
C PHE A 61 17.95 1.86 3.91
N PHE A 62 17.12 2.47 3.07
CA PHE A 62 17.12 2.27 1.63
C PHE A 62 17.63 3.53 0.92
N PHE A 63 18.11 3.35 -0.31
CA PHE A 63 18.66 4.45 -1.10
C PHE A 63 17.69 4.83 -2.21
N THR A 64 17.45 6.14 -2.38
CA THR A 64 16.64 6.68 -3.47
C THR A 64 17.43 7.79 -4.17
N ARG A 65 17.19 8.02 -5.46
CA ARG A 65 17.86 9.11 -6.18
C ARG A 65 16.97 10.36 -6.11
N ALA A 66 17.46 11.40 -5.46
CA ALA A 66 16.87 12.72 -5.45
C ALA A 66 17.57 13.63 -6.47
N PHE A 67 17.03 14.83 -6.68
CA PHE A 67 17.63 15.84 -7.55
C PHE A 67 19.08 16.18 -7.18
N SER A 68 19.44 16.15 -5.88
CA SER A 68 20.79 16.40 -5.38
C SER A 68 21.71 15.17 -5.35
N GLY A 69 21.25 14.01 -5.81
CA GLY A 69 21.99 12.75 -5.78
C GLY A 69 21.34 11.66 -4.92
N ALA A 70 22.11 10.63 -4.55
CA ALA A 70 21.62 9.52 -3.73
C ALA A 70 21.28 10.00 -2.32
N THR A 71 20.04 9.77 -1.90
CA THR A 71 19.51 10.10 -0.57
C THR A 71 19.19 8.82 0.17
N ARG A 72 19.60 8.77 1.44
CA ARG A 72 19.31 7.65 2.35
C ARG A 72 18.03 7.94 3.12
N LEU A 73 17.05 7.04 3.06
CA LEU A 73 15.78 7.15 3.77
C LEU A 73 15.58 5.95 4.69
N LEU A 74 14.97 6.18 5.86
CA LEU A 74 14.60 5.10 6.77
C LEU A 74 13.34 4.41 6.27
N GLY A 75 13.49 3.21 5.70
CA GLY A 75 12.39 2.34 5.35
C GLY A 75 11.95 1.53 6.57
N ASP A 76 10.68 1.64 6.91
CA ASP A 76 10.07 0.77 7.91
C ASP A 76 8.61 0.50 7.49
N GLY A 77 8.23 -0.78 7.48
CA GLY A 77 6.94 -1.27 6.98
C GLY A 77 7.02 -1.94 5.60
N GLN A 78 5.85 -2.11 4.98
CA GLN A 78 5.69 -2.89 3.75
C GLN A 78 6.34 -2.22 2.53
N VAL A 79 7.05 -3.04 1.75
CA VAL A 79 7.67 -2.68 0.48
C VAL A 79 7.21 -3.66 -0.61
N VAL A 80 7.11 -3.17 -1.84
CA VAL A 80 6.87 -4.01 -3.02
C VAL A 80 8.14 -4.03 -3.87
N LEU A 81 8.74 -5.20 -4.04
CA LEU A 81 10.01 -5.35 -4.74
C LEU A 81 9.74 -5.66 -6.20
N ASP A 82 9.62 -4.60 -7.00
CA ASP A 82 9.26 -4.67 -8.40
C ASP A 82 10.29 -3.94 -9.28
N PRO A 83 11.39 -4.63 -9.65
CA PRO A 83 12.41 -4.08 -10.55
C PRO A 83 11.86 -3.72 -11.94
N ARG A 84 10.76 -4.34 -12.39
CA ARG A 84 10.17 -4.08 -13.71
C ARG A 84 9.44 -2.74 -13.71
N SER A 85 8.57 -2.51 -12.73
CA SER A 85 7.91 -1.22 -12.59
C SER A 85 8.88 -0.12 -12.18
N PHE A 86 9.93 -0.41 -11.40
CA PHE A 86 10.98 0.57 -11.10
C PHE A 86 11.58 1.17 -12.37
N ARG A 87 11.98 0.34 -13.35
CA ARG A 87 12.55 0.80 -14.62
C ARG A 87 11.56 1.63 -15.44
N ARG A 88 10.31 1.17 -15.50
CA ARG A 88 9.23 1.86 -16.22
C ARG A 88 8.89 3.23 -15.61
N GLU A 89 8.90 3.34 -14.27
CA GLU A 89 8.66 4.60 -13.56
C GLU A 89 9.87 5.53 -13.52
N ASN A 90 11.07 4.97 -13.62
CA ASN A 90 12.32 5.69 -13.49
C ASN A 90 13.22 5.44 -14.71
N PRO A 91 12.78 5.78 -15.94
CA PRO A 91 13.54 5.49 -17.15
C PRO A 91 14.90 6.21 -17.18
N ALA A 92 14.99 7.38 -16.52
CA ALA A 92 16.25 8.11 -16.36
C ALA A 92 17.24 7.44 -15.39
N LEU A 93 16.80 6.43 -14.62
CA LEU A 93 17.64 5.63 -13.72
C LEU A 93 17.98 4.26 -14.30
N ASP A 94 17.39 3.91 -15.44
CA ASP A 94 17.66 2.67 -16.17
C ASP A 94 18.93 2.85 -17.03
N HIS A 95 20.07 3.07 -16.38
CA HIS A 95 21.38 3.11 -17.03
C HIS A 95 21.89 1.68 -17.26
N TRP A 96 21.19 0.92 -18.09
CA TRP A 96 21.74 -0.33 -18.62
C TRP A 96 22.76 0.04 -19.73
N GLY A 97 23.98 0.41 -19.32
CA GLY A 97 25.16 0.55 -20.18
C GLY A 97 25.59 1.97 -20.55
N ASP A 98 26.19 2.70 -19.59
CA ASP A 98 27.34 3.59 -19.84
C ASP A 98 28.50 3.25 -18.85
N ASP A 99 28.54 1.99 -18.38
CA ASP A 99 29.65 1.47 -17.55
C ASP A 99 30.64 0.68 -18.41
N VAL A 100 31.07 1.27 -19.52
CA VAL A 100 32.39 0.98 -20.11
C VAL A 100 33.16 2.28 -20.08
N ASN A 101 34.25 2.26 -19.31
CA ASN A 101 35.23 3.32 -19.24
C ASN A 101 35.90 3.45 -20.63
N GLU A 102 35.27 4.12 -21.60
CA GLU A 102 35.90 4.50 -22.87
C GLU A 102 36.76 5.75 -22.64
N THR A 103 37.81 5.60 -21.84
CA THR A 103 39.02 6.40 -22.05
C THR A 103 39.71 5.85 -23.30
N GLY A 104 39.26 6.28 -24.48
CA GLY A 104 39.87 5.86 -25.75
C GLY A 104 39.13 6.32 -26.99
N SER A 105 39.50 7.52 -27.48
CA SER A 105 39.45 8.02 -28.87
C SER A 105 38.22 7.75 -29.75
N ASP A 106 37.62 8.86 -30.21
CA ASP A 106 37.04 9.05 -31.56
C ASP A 106 36.26 7.87 -32.16
N ALA A 107 35.05 7.65 -31.66
CA ALA A 107 34.00 6.97 -32.41
C ALA A 107 32.73 7.83 -32.41
N ALA A 108 32.31 8.24 -33.61
CA ALA A 108 31.08 8.98 -33.85
C ALA A 108 29.86 8.28 -33.19
N PRO A 109 28.82 9.03 -32.77
CA PRO A 109 27.68 8.47 -32.07
C PRO A 109 26.91 7.54 -33.01
N SER A 110 27.23 6.24 -32.97
CA SER A 110 26.42 5.24 -33.66
C SER A 110 25.06 5.24 -33.00
N ALA A 111 24.01 5.49 -33.79
CA ALA A 111 22.63 5.37 -33.40
C ALA A 111 22.34 3.94 -32.94
N ARG A 112 22.64 3.61 -31.68
CA ARG A 112 22.26 2.35 -31.06
C ARG A 112 20.81 2.48 -30.67
N SER A 113 19.99 1.74 -31.41
CA SER A 113 18.57 1.47 -31.16
C SER A 113 18.25 1.43 -29.67
N ARG A 114 17.17 2.09 -29.26
CA ARG A 114 16.47 1.89 -27.98
C ARG A 114 15.95 0.44 -27.92
N GLY A 115 16.88 -0.50 -27.79
CA GLY A 115 16.62 -1.93 -27.79
C GLY A 115 15.76 -2.27 -26.58
N ILE A 116 14.59 -2.81 -26.86
CA ILE A 116 13.70 -3.43 -25.89
C ILE A 116 14.54 -4.48 -25.14
N THR A 117 14.71 -4.34 -23.82
CA THR A 117 15.44 -5.33 -23.02
C THR A 117 14.79 -6.70 -23.17
N GLU A 118 15.55 -7.63 -23.70
CA GLU A 118 15.18 -9.00 -23.99
C GLU A 118 15.20 -9.85 -22.67
N PRO A 119 14.20 -10.71 -22.38
CA PRO A 119 14.05 -11.42 -21.09
C PRO A 119 15.18 -12.42 -20.72
N CYS A 120 15.66 -12.41 -19.46
CA CYS A 120 16.70 -13.33 -18.99
C CYS A 120 16.18 -14.76 -18.71
N SER A 121 17.00 -15.78 -19.00
CA SER A 121 16.80 -17.12 -18.42
C SER A 121 16.91 -17.03 -16.89
N PRO A 122 16.11 -17.80 -16.14
CA PRO A 122 16.28 -17.85 -14.70
C PRO A 122 17.72 -18.29 -14.36
N PRO A 123 18.48 -17.56 -13.51
CA PRO A 123 19.79 -17.97 -13.04
C PRO A 123 19.80 -19.43 -12.59
N THR A 124 20.82 -20.13 -13.06
CA THR A 124 21.16 -21.49 -12.64
C THR A 124 21.57 -21.50 -11.16
N GLU A 125 21.58 -22.66 -10.52
CA GLU A 125 21.99 -22.78 -9.10
C GLU A 125 23.38 -22.21 -8.86
N ASP A 126 24.29 -22.40 -9.82
CA ASP A 126 25.65 -21.86 -9.81
C ASP A 126 25.69 -20.34 -10.03
N GLU A 127 24.63 -19.69 -10.49
CA GLU A 127 24.56 -18.23 -10.68
C GLU A 127 23.86 -17.50 -9.53
N ILE A 128 23.20 -18.25 -8.63
CA ILE A 128 22.46 -17.68 -7.50
C ILE A 128 23.35 -16.79 -6.63
N HIS A 129 24.60 -17.21 -6.38
CA HIS A 129 25.53 -16.45 -5.54
C HIS A 129 25.99 -15.11 -6.16
N LEU A 130 25.82 -14.95 -7.48
CA LEU A 130 26.13 -13.71 -8.23
C LEU A 130 25.00 -12.67 -8.13
N LEU A 131 23.85 -13.02 -7.57
CA LEU A 131 22.74 -12.09 -7.43
C LEU A 131 23.10 -10.91 -6.51
N PRO A 132 22.68 -9.69 -6.89
CA PRO A 132 23.07 -8.49 -6.16
C PRO A 132 22.48 -8.50 -4.74
N PRO A 133 23.13 -7.81 -3.78
CA PRO A 133 22.68 -7.75 -2.38
C PRO A 133 21.45 -6.87 -2.16
N SER A 134 20.90 -6.29 -3.22
CA SER A 134 19.84 -5.31 -3.20
C SER A 134 18.81 -5.54 -4.29
N LEU A 135 17.59 -5.10 -4.02
CA LEU A 135 16.45 -5.14 -4.93
C LEU A 135 15.84 -3.74 -5.07
N HIS A 136 15.45 -3.40 -6.29
CA HIS A 136 14.64 -2.21 -6.51
C HIS A 136 13.19 -2.47 -6.11
N GLY A 137 12.61 -1.52 -5.39
CA GLY A 137 11.24 -1.62 -4.94
C GLY A 137 10.64 -0.28 -4.59
N PHE A 138 9.40 -0.33 -4.10
CA PHE A 138 8.62 0.83 -3.69
C PHE A 138 8.25 0.70 -2.21
N SER A 139 8.56 1.73 -1.42
CA SER A 139 8.06 1.85 -0.05
C SER A 139 6.62 2.34 -0.07
N LEU A 140 5.67 1.52 0.40
CA LEU A 140 4.26 1.91 0.45
C LEU A 140 4.00 3.03 1.45
N ARG A 141 4.78 3.08 2.54
CA ARG A 141 4.66 4.12 3.57
C ARG A 141 5.19 5.47 3.11
N ILE A 142 6.40 5.50 2.55
CA ILE A 142 7.07 6.75 2.12
C ILE A 142 6.68 7.15 0.70
N LYS A 143 6.08 6.21 -0.05
CA LYS A 143 5.63 6.37 -1.44
C LYS A 143 6.78 6.74 -2.37
N ARG A 144 7.92 6.06 -2.19
CA ARG A 144 9.13 6.27 -3.00
C ARG A 144 9.74 4.97 -3.49
N TRP A 145 10.21 5.04 -4.72
CA TRP A 145 11.09 4.04 -5.31
C TRP A 145 12.49 4.12 -4.72
N GLY A 146 13.15 2.98 -4.59
CA GLY A 146 14.53 2.92 -4.13
C GLY A 146 15.11 1.52 -4.15
N GLU A 147 16.36 1.44 -3.70
CA GLU A 147 17.15 0.23 -3.60
C GLU A 147 17.17 -0.26 -2.15
N PHE A 148 16.66 -1.48 -1.93
CA PHE A 148 16.48 -2.11 -0.63
C PHE A 148 17.48 -3.25 -0.47
N LEU A 149 18.22 -3.25 0.64
CA LEU A 149 19.11 -4.36 1.00
C LEU A 149 18.31 -5.61 1.37
N ILE A 150 18.68 -6.75 0.78
CA ILE A 150 17.96 -8.01 0.95
C ILE A 150 18.06 -8.53 2.39
N SER A 151 19.19 -8.26 3.05
CA SER A 151 19.44 -8.62 4.46
C SER A 151 18.48 -7.96 5.45
N HIS A 152 17.74 -6.92 5.04
CA HIS A 152 16.77 -6.21 5.89
C HIS A 152 15.32 -6.53 5.52
N LEU A 153 15.10 -7.46 4.59
CA LEU A 153 13.77 -7.94 4.23
C LEU A 153 13.33 -9.05 5.19
N SER A 154 12.04 -9.04 5.51
CA SER A 154 11.41 -10.10 6.30
C SER A 154 10.03 -10.42 5.71
N PRO A 155 9.49 -11.64 5.94
CA PRO A 155 8.12 -11.93 5.54
C PRO A 155 7.13 -10.98 6.23
N ILE A 156 6.00 -10.73 5.57
CA ILE A 156 4.92 -9.93 6.14
C ILE A 156 4.14 -10.80 7.14
N GLU A 157 4.02 -10.32 8.37
CA GLU A 157 3.19 -10.91 9.40
C GLU A 157 1.74 -10.42 9.27
N TRP A 158 0.91 -11.22 8.60
CA TRP A 158 -0.50 -10.91 8.39
C TRP A 158 -1.34 -11.18 9.64
N ARG A 159 -2.23 -10.25 9.98
CA ARG A 159 -3.17 -10.38 11.11
C ARG A 159 -4.43 -11.14 10.68
N ASN A 160 -4.54 -12.41 11.07
CA ASN A 160 -5.68 -13.27 10.70
C ASN A 160 -7.04 -12.77 11.23
N GLU A 161 -7.06 -11.96 12.30
CA GLU A 161 -8.29 -11.43 12.92
C GLU A 161 -8.50 -9.92 12.70
N SER A 162 -8.02 -9.39 11.56
CA SER A 162 -8.10 -7.96 11.26
C SER A 162 -9.52 -7.37 11.40
N PHE A 163 -10.54 -8.10 10.95
CA PHE A 163 -11.95 -7.72 11.10
C PHE A 163 -12.48 -7.80 12.54
N ALA A 164 -11.89 -8.59 13.44
CA ALA A 164 -12.33 -8.67 14.83
C ALA A 164 -12.16 -7.34 15.56
N HIS A 165 -11.12 -6.58 15.20
CA HIS A 165 -10.84 -5.26 15.76
C HIS A 165 -11.78 -4.16 15.25
N LEU A 166 -12.52 -4.40 14.17
CA LEU A 166 -13.51 -3.46 13.65
C LEU A 166 -14.87 -3.63 14.34
N VAL A 167 -15.39 -2.51 14.85
CA VAL A 167 -16.76 -2.41 15.38
C VAL A 167 -17.66 -1.90 14.25
N ILE A 168 -18.15 -2.85 13.45
CA ILE A 168 -19.07 -2.61 12.32
C ILE A 168 -20.20 -3.65 12.35
N PRO A 169 -21.38 -3.36 11.76
CA PRO A 169 -22.46 -4.34 11.66
C PRO A 169 -22.00 -5.65 11.00
N ASN A 170 -22.51 -6.78 11.51
CA ASN A 170 -22.16 -8.10 10.96
C ASN A 170 -22.56 -8.26 9.49
N SER A 171 -23.62 -7.58 9.05
CA SER A 171 -24.01 -7.51 7.63
C SER A 171 -22.92 -6.90 6.77
N TYR A 172 -22.34 -5.77 7.18
CA TYR A 172 -21.25 -5.09 6.47
C TYR A 172 -20.03 -6.00 6.38
N ARG A 173 -19.63 -6.59 7.51
CA ARG A 173 -18.51 -7.54 7.58
C ARG A 173 -18.69 -8.71 6.59
N ARG A 174 -19.90 -9.29 6.54
CA ARG A 174 -20.19 -10.42 5.64
C ARG A 174 -20.14 -10.02 4.18
N ILE A 175 -20.75 -8.88 3.81
CA ILE A 175 -20.77 -8.38 2.42
C ILE A 175 -19.36 -8.04 1.95
N ILE A 176 -18.60 -7.27 2.73
CA ILE A 176 -17.22 -6.90 2.38
C ILE A 176 -16.39 -8.16 2.15
N LYS A 177 -16.40 -9.10 3.11
CA LYS A 177 -15.63 -10.35 3.00
C LYS A 177 -16.00 -11.16 1.76
N ALA A 178 -17.30 -11.27 1.44
CA ALA A 178 -17.75 -11.99 0.26
C ALA A 178 -17.25 -11.32 -1.03
N LEU A 179 -17.49 -10.01 -1.18
CA LEU A 179 -17.10 -9.26 -2.37
C LEU A 179 -15.59 -9.32 -2.61
N VAL A 180 -14.79 -9.04 -1.57
CA VAL A 180 -13.33 -9.00 -1.72
C VAL A 180 -12.75 -10.38 -2.00
N THR A 181 -13.26 -11.44 -1.36
CA THR A 181 -12.75 -12.81 -1.57
C THR A 181 -13.01 -13.28 -3.00
N VAL A 182 -14.18 -12.97 -3.56
CA VAL A 182 -14.53 -13.38 -4.92
C VAL A 182 -13.77 -12.57 -5.97
N HIS A 183 -13.62 -11.25 -5.78
CA HIS A 183 -12.94 -10.39 -6.77
C HIS A 183 -11.41 -10.46 -6.70
N ALA A 184 -10.85 -10.84 -5.55
CA ALA A 184 -9.41 -10.94 -5.35
C ALA A 184 -8.85 -12.36 -5.58
N GLY A 185 -9.72 -13.37 -5.64
CA GLY A 185 -9.38 -14.78 -5.86
C GLY A 185 -9.87 -15.34 -7.19
N ASP A 186 -9.66 -16.64 -7.39
CA ASP A 186 -9.92 -17.32 -8.67
C ASP A 186 -11.41 -17.58 -8.94
N LEU A 187 -12.28 -17.27 -7.97
CA LEU A 187 -13.73 -17.43 -8.07
C LEU A 187 -14.39 -16.35 -8.94
N LYS A 188 -13.62 -15.40 -9.46
CA LYS A 188 -14.10 -14.34 -10.36
C LYS A 188 -14.79 -14.91 -11.61
N ASP A 189 -14.31 -16.03 -12.14
CA ASP A 189 -14.91 -16.69 -13.30
C ASP A 189 -16.25 -17.37 -13.02
N GLN A 190 -16.59 -17.56 -11.74
CA GLN A 190 -17.87 -18.14 -11.31
C GLN A 190 -18.96 -17.07 -11.07
N LEU A 191 -18.60 -15.78 -11.07
CA LEU A 191 -19.57 -14.70 -11.06
C LEU A 191 -20.21 -14.54 -12.44
N MET A 192 -21.46 -14.07 -12.44
CA MET A 192 -22.14 -13.69 -13.67
C MET A 192 -21.28 -12.65 -14.41
N LYS A 193 -20.81 -13.01 -15.60
CA LYS A 193 -20.02 -12.11 -16.45
C LYS A 193 -20.97 -11.09 -17.07
N ASP A 194 -20.58 -9.82 -17.04
CA ASP A 194 -21.28 -8.78 -17.79
C ASP A 194 -21.26 -9.10 -19.29
N VAL A 195 -22.32 -8.66 -19.99
CA VAL A 195 -22.53 -8.90 -21.43
C VAL A 195 -21.43 -8.26 -22.31
N VAL A 196 -20.60 -7.37 -21.75
CA VAL A 196 -19.53 -6.65 -22.44
C VAL A 196 -18.17 -7.10 -21.91
N GLU A 197 -17.37 -7.75 -22.75
CA GLU A 197 -15.98 -8.11 -22.43
C GLU A 197 -15.16 -6.85 -22.10
N GLY A 198 -14.49 -6.86 -20.95
CA GLY A 198 -13.56 -5.80 -20.53
C GLY A 198 -14.14 -4.69 -19.65
N LYS A 199 -15.45 -4.64 -19.40
CA LYS A 199 -16.07 -3.74 -18.40
C LYS A 199 -16.31 -4.50 -17.08
N GLY A 200 -16.10 -3.85 -15.94
CA GLY A 200 -16.59 -4.35 -14.64
C GLY A 200 -15.74 -5.40 -13.92
N THR A 201 -14.47 -5.60 -14.28
CA THR A 201 -13.64 -6.62 -13.62
C THR A 201 -13.05 -6.19 -12.26
N GLY A 202 -13.17 -4.92 -11.90
CA GLY A 202 -12.68 -4.38 -10.63
C GLY A 202 -13.79 -4.25 -9.58
N LEU A 203 -13.44 -4.48 -8.32
CA LEU A 203 -14.31 -4.21 -7.17
C LEU A 203 -14.07 -2.79 -6.70
N VAL A 204 -15.06 -1.90 -6.88
CA VAL A 204 -15.02 -0.54 -6.34
C VAL A 204 -16.02 -0.43 -5.18
N MET A 205 -15.52 -0.05 -4.01
CA MET A 205 -16.31 0.16 -2.80
C MET A 205 -16.19 1.62 -2.35
N ALA A 206 -17.30 2.24 -1.97
CA ALA A 206 -17.30 3.57 -1.38
C ALA A 206 -17.70 3.49 0.10
N LEU A 207 -16.86 4.04 0.98
CA LEU A 207 -17.08 4.12 2.42
C LEU A 207 -17.30 5.59 2.79
N HIS A 208 -18.47 5.95 3.30
CA HIS A 208 -18.77 7.33 3.68
C HIS A 208 -19.26 7.43 5.12
N GLY A 209 -19.05 8.58 5.75
CA GLY A 209 -19.48 8.83 7.12
C GLY A 209 -18.57 9.80 7.85
N SER A 210 -18.90 10.13 9.10
CA SER A 210 -18.11 11.05 9.93
C SER A 210 -16.66 10.58 10.12
N PRO A 211 -15.70 11.49 10.36
CA PRO A 211 -14.33 11.11 10.70
C PRO A 211 -14.27 10.24 11.96
N GLY A 212 -13.28 9.35 12.06
CA GLY A 212 -13.08 8.51 13.26
C GLY A 212 -14.03 7.31 13.40
N THR A 213 -14.83 6.99 12.37
CA THR A 213 -15.77 5.85 12.36
C THR A 213 -15.18 4.52 11.85
N GLY A 214 -13.91 4.49 11.46
CA GLY A 214 -13.22 3.25 11.05
C GLY A 214 -13.22 2.94 9.55
N LYS A 215 -13.47 3.94 8.68
CA LYS A 215 -13.40 3.79 7.22
C LYS A 215 -12.02 3.29 6.74
N THR A 216 -10.95 4.00 7.09
CA THR A 216 -9.56 3.63 6.75
C THR A 216 -9.16 2.28 7.35
N LEU A 217 -9.54 2.01 8.61
CA LEU A 217 -9.30 0.72 9.26
C LEU A 217 -10.00 -0.44 8.54
N THR A 218 -11.14 -0.18 7.89
CA THR A 218 -11.84 -1.20 7.09
C THR A 218 -11.02 -1.60 5.87
N ALA A 219 -10.36 -0.64 5.21
CA ALA A 219 -9.47 -0.93 4.10
C ALA A 219 -8.23 -1.73 4.53
N GLU A 220 -7.64 -1.40 5.68
CA GLU A 220 -6.57 -2.19 6.29
C GLU A 220 -7.01 -3.62 6.57
N ALA A 221 -8.21 -3.82 7.14
CA ALA A 221 -8.71 -5.16 7.41
C ALA A 221 -8.96 -5.98 6.14
N VAL A 222 -9.41 -5.33 5.06
CA VAL A 222 -9.56 -5.96 3.74
C VAL A 222 -8.20 -6.41 3.20
N ALA A 223 -7.17 -5.55 3.23
CA ALA A 223 -5.83 -5.88 2.77
C ALA A 223 -5.22 -7.06 3.55
N GLU A 224 -5.36 -7.05 4.88
CA GLU A 224 -4.93 -8.13 5.77
C GLU A 224 -5.64 -9.46 5.49
N HIS A 225 -6.97 -9.43 5.31
CA HIS A 225 -7.78 -10.61 4.98
C HIS A 225 -7.39 -11.21 3.62
N LEU A 226 -7.05 -10.36 2.65
CA LEU A 226 -6.61 -10.79 1.33
C LEU A 226 -5.12 -11.15 1.26
N ARG A 227 -4.34 -10.87 2.32
CA ARG A 227 -2.87 -10.97 2.32
C ARG A 227 -2.25 -10.24 1.12
N LYS A 228 -2.76 -9.04 0.85
CA LYS A 228 -2.35 -8.16 -0.25
C LYS A 228 -1.86 -6.83 0.33
N PRO A 229 -0.89 -6.17 -0.30
CA PRO A 229 -0.40 -4.88 0.18
C PRO A 229 -1.51 -3.84 0.10
N LEU A 230 -1.56 -2.93 1.09
CA LEU A 230 -2.45 -1.78 1.05
C LEU A 230 -1.70 -0.58 0.47
N TYR A 231 -2.12 -0.12 -0.72
CA TYR A 231 -1.60 1.11 -1.31
C TYR A 231 -2.55 2.26 -0.99
N VAL A 232 -2.17 3.11 -0.04
CA VAL A 232 -2.95 4.28 0.36
C VAL A 232 -2.52 5.49 -0.44
N VAL A 233 -3.46 6.23 -1.02
CA VAL A 233 -3.25 7.49 -1.75
C VAL A 233 -4.24 8.53 -1.22
N SER A 234 -3.75 9.67 -0.77
CA SER A 234 -4.64 10.77 -0.36
C SER A 234 -5.13 11.54 -1.59
N ALA A 235 -6.30 12.17 -1.51
CA ALA A 235 -6.79 13.01 -2.60
C ALA A 235 -5.82 14.14 -3.00
N GLY A 236 -5.07 14.68 -2.04
CA GLY A 236 -4.05 15.71 -2.29
C GLY A 236 -2.88 15.24 -3.17
N GLU A 237 -2.53 13.95 -3.13
CA GLU A 237 -1.44 13.39 -3.95
C GLU A 237 -1.81 13.25 -5.43
N LEU A 238 -3.10 13.13 -5.73
CA LEU A 238 -3.60 13.02 -7.10
C LEU A 238 -3.53 14.36 -7.84
N GLY A 239 -3.45 15.47 -7.10
CA GLY A 239 -3.40 16.82 -7.65
C GLY A 239 -4.77 17.42 -7.96
N THR A 240 -4.79 18.72 -8.16
CA THR A 240 -6.01 19.53 -8.31
C THR A 240 -6.30 19.96 -9.75
N THR A 241 -5.45 19.57 -10.71
CA THR A 241 -5.63 19.88 -12.13
C THR A 241 -5.88 18.60 -12.92
N ALA A 242 -6.68 18.72 -13.99
CA ALA A 242 -7.08 17.60 -14.83
C ALA A 242 -5.88 16.77 -15.35
N ALA A 243 -4.84 17.45 -15.88
CA ALA A 243 -3.68 16.77 -16.44
C ALA A 243 -2.83 16.04 -15.38
N ILE A 244 -2.67 16.62 -14.19
CA ILE A 244 -1.92 15.99 -13.09
C ILE A 244 -2.73 14.80 -12.56
N LEU A 245 -4.04 14.98 -12.34
CA LEU A 245 -4.93 13.92 -11.90
C LEU A 245 -4.89 12.72 -12.83
N GLU A 246 -5.07 12.94 -14.13
CA GLU A 246 -5.07 11.85 -15.11
C GLU A 246 -3.75 11.05 -15.09
N LYS A 247 -2.62 11.76 -15.05
CA LYS A 247 -1.28 11.14 -14.99
C LYS A 247 -1.08 10.34 -13.70
N GLN A 248 -1.38 10.95 -12.54
CA GLN A 248 -1.17 10.31 -11.25
C GLN A 248 -2.10 9.12 -11.06
N LEU A 249 -3.39 9.28 -11.37
CA LEU A 249 -4.38 8.23 -11.22
C LEU A 249 -4.07 7.02 -12.12
N THR A 250 -3.65 7.28 -13.37
CA THR A 250 -3.21 6.22 -14.30
C THR A 250 -2.00 5.46 -13.74
N SER A 251 -1.00 6.16 -13.19
CA SER A 251 0.16 5.50 -12.59
C SER A 251 -0.23 4.68 -11.37
N VAL A 252 -1.00 5.26 -10.44
CA VAL A 252 -1.49 4.62 -9.22
C VAL A 252 -2.29 3.37 -9.53
N PHE A 253 -3.24 3.44 -10.45
CA PHE A 253 -4.10 2.32 -10.83
C PHE A 253 -3.28 1.16 -11.41
N ARG A 254 -2.36 1.47 -12.33
CA ARG A 254 -1.48 0.46 -12.92
C ARG A 254 -0.56 -0.18 -11.88
N LEU A 255 0.01 0.58 -10.95
CA LEU A 255 0.83 0.03 -9.87
C LEU A 255 -0.01 -0.87 -8.95
N ALA A 256 -1.19 -0.42 -8.56
CA ALA A 256 -2.11 -1.23 -7.75
C ALA A 256 -2.50 -2.55 -8.44
N THR A 257 -2.80 -2.52 -9.74
CA THR A 257 -3.07 -3.72 -10.54
C THR A 257 -1.83 -4.62 -10.63
N THR A 258 -0.66 -4.06 -10.96
CA THR A 258 0.61 -4.82 -11.10
C THR A 258 0.96 -5.54 -9.80
N TRP A 259 0.78 -4.88 -8.66
CA TRP A 259 1.10 -5.43 -7.35
C TRP A 259 -0.01 -6.30 -6.76
N SER A 260 -1.16 -6.40 -7.46
CA SER A 260 -2.39 -6.95 -6.89
C SER A 260 -2.68 -6.34 -5.51
N ALA A 261 -2.46 -5.04 -5.35
CA ALA A 261 -2.67 -4.32 -4.11
C ALA A 261 -4.14 -3.97 -3.90
N VAL A 262 -4.56 -3.86 -2.64
CA VAL A 262 -5.79 -3.14 -2.31
C VAL A 262 -5.46 -1.65 -2.39
N LEU A 263 -6.14 -0.93 -3.28
CA LEU A 263 -5.96 0.51 -3.44
C LEU A 263 -6.96 1.23 -2.54
N LEU A 264 -6.47 2.11 -1.68
CA LEU A 264 -7.28 3.02 -0.88
C LEU A 264 -7.05 4.45 -1.38
N ILE A 265 -8.10 5.11 -1.86
CA ILE A 265 -8.07 6.57 -2.05
C ILE A 265 -8.80 7.20 -0.87
N ASP A 266 -8.02 7.83 0.01
CA ASP A 266 -8.51 8.44 1.24
C ASP A 266 -8.95 9.90 0.98
N GLU A 267 -10.07 10.30 1.57
CA GLU A 267 -10.64 11.66 1.47
C GLU A 267 -10.96 12.07 0.02
N ALA A 268 -11.55 11.16 -0.77
CA ALA A 268 -11.87 11.35 -2.19
C ALA A 268 -13.01 12.35 -2.47
N ASP A 269 -13.35 13.21 -1.50
CA ASP A 269 -14.48 14.13 -1.49
C ASP A 269 -14.58 14.97 -2.77
N ILE A 270 -13.46 15.57 -3.18
CA ILE A 270 -13.36 16.47 -4.33
C ILE A 270 -13.71 15.76 -5.66
N PHE A 271 -13.40 14.47 -5.76
CA PHE A 271 -13.59 13.68 -6.98
C PHE A 271 -14.97 13.03 -7.06
N LEU A 272 -15.66 12.88 -5.93
CA LEU A 272 -16.96 12.24 -5.82
C LEU A 272 -18.14 13.24 -5.79
N THR A 273 -17.84 14.53 -5.61
CA THR A 273 -18.84 15.60 -5.52
C THR A 273 -19.65 15.77 -6.81
N LYS A 274 -20.96 16.04 -6.68
CA LYS A 274 -21.89 16.38 -7.77
C LYS A 274 -21.31 17.45 -8.67
N ARG A 275 -21.47 17.27 -9.98
CA ARG A 275 -21.07 18.28 -10.97
C ARG A 275 -21.92 19.55 -10.81
N ASP A 276 -21.26 20.70 -10.77
CA ASP A 276 -21.90 22.02 -10.71
C ASP A 276 -21.57 22.80 -11.99
N PRO A 277 -22.55 23.25 -12.80
CA PRO A 277 -22.32 24.01 -14.02
C PRO A 277 -21.40 25.22 -13.88
N ARG A 278 -21.31 25.80 -12.66
CA ARG A 278 -20.46 26.97 -12.36
C ARG A 278 -18.99 26.61 -12.13
N HIS A 279 -18.68 25.33 -11.93
CA HIS A 279 -17.34 24.84 -11.57
C HIS A 279 -16.80 23.86 -12.62
N LEU A 280 -16.45 24.38 -13.80
CA LEU A 280 -15.94 23.59 -14.93
C LEU A 280 -14.68 22.77 -14.57
N GLU A 281 -13.75 23.35 -13.82
CA GLU A 281 -12.51 22.66 -13.43
C GLU A 281 -12.79 21.45 -12.53
N ARG A 282 -13.63 21.60 -11.50
CA ARG A 282 -14.03 20.47 -10.63
C ARG A 282 -14.75 19.38 -11.43
N ASN A 283 -15.65 19.78 -12.33
CA ASN A 283 -16.38 18.82 -13.16
C ASN A 283 -15.44 18.02 -14.08
N ALA A 284 -14.36 18.64 -14.56
CA ALA A 284 -13.34 17.95 -15.32
C ALA A 284 -12.63 16.89 -14.47
N LEU A 285 -12.31 17.19 -13.20
CA LEU A 285 -11.73 16.21 -12.27
C LEU A 285 -12.67 15.03 -12.04
N VAL A 286 -13.95 15.31 -11.75
CA VAL A 286 -14.99 14.28 -11.56
C VAL A 286 -15.13 13.39 -12.79
N GLY A 287 -15.15 13.99 -13.99
CA GLY A 287 -15.24 13.26 -15.25
C GLY A 287 -14.03 12.34 -15.52
N ILE A 288 -12.82 12.82 -15.25
CA ILE A 288 -11.58 12.02 -15.38
C ILE A 288 -11.62 10.84 -14.40
N PHE A 289 -12.01 11.11 -13.14
CA PHE A 289 -12.09 10.08 -12.11
C PHE A 289 -13.11 9.00 -12.49
N LEU A 290 -14.32 9.38 -12.90
CA LEU A 290 -15.37 8.46 -13.38
C LEU A 290 -14.89 7.57 -14.53
N ARG A 291 -14.19 8.14 -15.51
CA ARG A 291 -13.66 7.40 -16.67
C ARG A 291 -12.60 6.39 -16.25
N GLN A 292 -11.68 6.78 -15.36
CA GLN A 292 -10.60 5.89 -14.92
C GLN A 292 -11.13 4.72 -14.07
N LEU A 293 -12.18 4.93 -13.28
CA LEU A 293 -12.84 3.85 -12.52
C LEU A 293 -13.40 2.73 -13.41
N GLU A 294 -13.85 3.04 -14.63
CA GLU A 294 -14.42 2.02 -15.53
C GLU A 294 -13.39 0.97 -15.97
N TYR A 295 -12.13 1.37 -16.08
CA TYR A 295 -11.04 0.53 -16.57
C TYR A 295 -10.19 -0.07 -15.45
N PHE A 296 -10.44 0.30 -14.20
CA PHE A 296 -9.67 -0.22 -13.08
C PHE A 296 -9.97 -1.70 -12.84
N SER A 297 -8.92 -2.53 -12.82
CA SER A 297 -9.01 -3.94 -12.46
C SER A 297 -8.24 -4.18 -11.16
N GLY A 298 -8.98 -4.52 -10.10
CA GLY A 298 -8.44 -4.69 -8.76
C GLY A 298 -9.48 -4.44 -7.67
N VAL A 299 -9.03 -4.29 -6.43
CA VAL A 299 -9.88 -3.89 -5.29
C VAL A 299 -9.57 -2.44 -4.95
N LEU A 300 -10.55 -1.56 -5.18
CA LEU A 300 -10.48 -0.13 -4.86
C LEU A 300 -11.48 0.21 -3.76
N ILE A 301 -10.98 0.87 -2.73
CA ILE A 301 -11.75 1.43 -1.63
C ILE A 301 -11.60 2.94 -1.68
N LEU A 302 -12.72 3.64 -1.71
CA LEU A 302 -12.78 5.10 -1.63
C LEU A 302 -13.33 5.46 -0.25
N THR A 303 -12.71 6.41 0.44
CA THR A 303 -13.31 7.02 1.63
C THR A 303 -13.75 8.44 1.34
N THR A 304 -14.86 8.84 1.94
CA THR A 304 -15.36 10.22 1.85
C THR A 304 -16.07 10.61 3.12
N ASN A 305 -16.08 11.90 3.43
CA ASN A 305 -16.81 12.44 4.57
C ASN A 305 -18.19 12.98 4.17
N PHE A 306 -18.49 13.10 2.87
CA PHE A 306 -19.74 13.70 2.39
C PHE A 306 -20.74 12.65 1.91
N ILE A 307 -21.90 12.62 2.57
CA ILE A 307 -22.95 11.61 2.37
C ILE A 307 -23.90 11.97 1.22
N ASP A 308 -24.18 13.26 1.01
CA ASP A 308 -25.32 13.71 0.17
C ASP A 308 -24.93 14.31 -1.19
N GLN A 309 -23.63 14.30 -1.49
CA GLN A 309 -23.07 15.01 -2.65
C GLN A 309 -22.48 14.08 -3.70
N PHE A 310 -22.84 12.80 -3.76
CA PHE A 310 -22.37 11.94 -4.84
C PHE A 310 -22.94 12.35 -6.19
N ASP A 311 -22.07 12.43 -7.20
CA ASP A 311 -22.53 12.40 -8.58
C ASP A 311 -23.18 11.05 -8.88
N GLU A 312 -24.41 11.07 -9.40
CA GLU A 312 -25.22 9.87 -9.64
C GLU A 312 -24.52 8.87 -10.57
N ALA A 313 -23.63 9.36 -11.46
CA ALA A 313 -22.85 8.51 -12.35
C ALA A 313 -21.86 7.58 -11.61
N PHE A 314 -21.53 7.84 -10.34
CA PHE A 314 -20.72 6.93 -9.53
C PHE A 314 -21.50 5.75 -8.98
N LEU A 315 -22.81 5.89 -8.74
CA LEU A 315 -23.61 4.83 -8.12
C LEU A 315 -23.65 3.57 -8.98
N SER A 316 -23.60 3.72 -10.31
CA SER A 316 -23.52 2.59 -11.24
C SER A 316 -22.15 1.91 -11.31
N ARG A 317 -21.10 2.51 -10.72
CA ARG A 317 -19.72 1.97 -10.71
C ARG A 317 -19.36 1.33 -9.37
N PHE A 318 -20.07 1.66 -8.31
CA PHE A 318 -19.82 1.11 -6.98
C PHE A 318 -20.53 -0.23 -6.83
N ALA A 319 -19.77 -1.27 -6.50
CA ALA A 319 -20.35 -2.56 -6.16
C ALA A 319 -21.11 -2.49 -4.83
N VAL A 320 -20.62 -1.67 -3.89
CA VAL A 320 -21.30 -1.38 -2.64
C VAL A 320 -20.91 0.01 -2.14
N VAL A 321 -21.90 0.70 -1.57
CA VAL A 321 -21.73 1.95 -0.82
C VAL A 321 -22.08 1.66 0.64
N LEU A 322 -21.14 1.90 1.55
CA LEU A 322 -21.29 1.62 2.97
C LEU A 322 -21.28 2.91 3.78
N GLN A 323 -22.35 3.12 4.54
CA GLN A 323 -22.51 4.28 5.41
C GLN A 323 -22.05 3.95 6.83
N PHE A 324 -21.00 4.61 7.27
CA PHE A 324 -20.48 4.55 8.62
C PHE A 324 -21.20 5.58 9.48
N HIS A 325 -22.06 5.08 10.35
CA HIS A 325 -22.82 5.87 11.29
C HIS A 325 -21.97 6.19 12.53
N GLU A 326 -22.43 7.15 13.33
CA GLU A 326 -21.84 7.36 14.65
C GLU A 326 -21.98 6.11 15.51
N LEU A 327 -20.99 5.89 16.39
CA LEU A 327 -20.95 4.72 17.24
C LEU A 327 -22.09 4.78 18.25
N ASP A 328 -22.85 3.70 18.38
CA ASP A 328 -23.81 3.56 19.48
C ASP A 328 -23.09 3.35 20.83
N GLN A 329 -23.83 3.44 21.93
CA GLN A 329 -23.25 3.31 23.27
C GLN A 329 -22.56 1.95 23.47
N ASN A 330 -23.14 0.87 22.93
CA ASN A 330 -22.57 -0.47 23.00
C ASN A 330 -21.23 -0.56 22.24
N SER A 331 -21.16 0.03 21.05
CA SER A 331 -19.94 0.10 20.26
C SER A 331 -18.85 0.91 20.95
N ARG A 332 -19.21 2.04 21.57
CA ARG A 332 -18.26 2.83 22.36
C ARG A 332 -17.77 2.05 23.58
N LYS A 333 -18.66 1.33 24.27
CA LYS A 333 -18.29 0.45 25.40
C LYS A 333 -17.25 -0.60 24.97
N MET A 334 -17.50 -1.29 23.85
CA MET A 334 -16.56 -2.28 23.30
C MET A 334 -15.20 -1.66 22.93
N LEU A 335 -15.18 -0.42 22.43
CA LEU A 335 -13.93 0.26 22.10
C LEU A 335 -13.16 0.69 23.35
N TRP A 336 -13.84 1.24 24.36
CA TRP A 336 -13.23 1.57 25.65
C TRP A 336 -12.58 0.35 26.28
N GLU A 337 -13.32 -0.76 26.36
CA GLU A 337 -12.82 -2.04 26.88
C GLU A 337 -11.53 -2.48 26.16
N ARG A 338 -11.56 -2.49 24.82
CA ARG A 338 -10.39 -2.89 24.00
C ARG A 338 -9.18 -1.99 24.18
N PHE A 339 -9.37 -0.68 24.25
CA PHE A 339 -8.26 0.25 24.38
C PHE A 339 -7.68 0.24 25.79
N LEU A 340 -8.52 0.09 26.81
CA LEU A 340 -8.07 -0.02 28.21
C LEU A 340 -7.29 -1.33 28.44
N LEU A 341 -7.78 -2.48 27.95
CA LEU A 341 -7.04 -3.75 28.03
C LEU A 341 -5.64 -3.67 27.39
N LYS A 342 -5.51 -2.86 26.33
CA LYS A 342 -4.23 -2.64 25.68
C LYS A 342 -3.31 -1.66 26.43
N ALA A 343 -3.89 -0.78 27.25
CA ALA A 343 -3.16 0.25 27.97
C ALA A 343 -2.72 -0.19 29.38
N THR A 344 -3.46 -1.10 30.02
CA THR A 344 -3.21 -1.48 31.41
C THR A 344 -2.35 -2.73 31.57
N ASP A 345 -2.10 -3.50 30.51
CA ASP A 345 -1.50 -4.85 30.52
C ASP A 345 -2.18 -5.86 31.48
N SER A 346 -3.20 -5.42 32.22
CA SER A 346 -4.02 -6.16 33.15
C SER A 346 -5.37 -6.46 32.51
N SER A 347 -5.88 -7.67 32.76
CA SER A 347 -7.24 -8.07 32.38
C SER A 347 -8.31 -7.51 33.32
N ASP A 348 -7.92 -6.81 34.39
CA ASP A 348 -8.84 -6.25 35.36
C ASP A 348 -9.29 -4.85 34.96
N LEU A 349 -10.51 -4.77 34.46
CA LEU A 349 -11.19 -3.52 34.11
C LEU A 349 -12.19 -3.07 35.19
N SER A 350 -12.24 -3.74 36.34
CA SER A 350 -13.19 -3.39 37.41
C SER A 350 -12.99 -1.97 37.96
N LEU A 351 -11.79 -1.42 37.77
CA LEU A 351 -11.42 -0.05 38.15
C LEU A 351 -12.03 1.03 37.24
N PHE A 352 -12.59 0.65 36.08
CA PHE A 352 -13.14 1.60 35.10
C PHE A 352 -14.65 1.46 34.97
N ASP A 353 -15.36 2.57 35.14
CA ASP A 353 -16.79 2.62 34.85
C ASP A 353 -17.02 2.78 33.34
N LEU A 354 -17.10 1.64 32.65
CA LEU A 354 -17.38 1.60 31.21
C LEU A 354 -18.76 2.16 30.84
N ALA A 355 -19.73 2.15 31.77
CA ALA A 355 -21.07 2.72 31.51
C ALA A 355 -20.99 4.25 31.44
N VAL A 356 -20.24 4.86 32.37
CA VAL A 356 -19.95 6.30 32.35
C VAL A 356 -19.15 6.65 31.10
N LEU A 357 -18.03 5.97 30.82
CA LEU A 357 -17.16 6.28 29.68
C LEU A 357 -17.89 6.16 28.32
N SER A 358 -18.73 5.14 28.15
CA SER A 358 -19.49 4.93 26.92
C SER A 358 -20.64 5.92 26.72
N SER A 359 -21.08 6.63 27.77
CA SER A 359 -22.10 7.68 27.66
C SER A 359 -21.63 8.91 26.88
N HIS A 360 -20.31 9.15 26.84
CA HIS A 360 -19.72 10.26 26.09
C HIS A 360 -19.84 9.99 24.59
N LEU A 361 -20.37 10.97 23.84
CA LEU A 361 -20.53 10.92 22.38
C LEU A 361 -19.19 11.15 21.65
N LEU A 362 -18.28 10.18 21.81
CA LEU A 362 -16.94 10.22 21.20
C LEU A 362 -16.86 9.24 20.04
N ASN A 363 -16.11 9.62 19.00
CA ASN A 363 -15.77 8.69 17.92
C ASN A 363 -14.60 7.77 18.33
N GLY A 364 -14.31 6.74 17.53
CA GLY A 364 -13.29 5.75 17.90
C GLY A 364 -11.86 6.31 17.96
N ARG A 365 -11.56 7.37 17.20
CA ARG A 365 -10.27 8.06 17.26
C ARG A 365 -10.13 8.83 18.57
N ASP A 366 -11.18 9.55 18.98
CA ASP A 366 -11.18 10.33 20.21
C ASP A 366 -11.07 9.45 21.45
N ILE A 367 -11.78 8.31 21.47
CA ILE A 367 -11.65 7.33 22.56
C ILE A 367 -10.21 6.83 22.67
N LYS A 368 -9.59 6.45 21.53
CA LYS A 368 -8.19 6.00 21.50
C LYS A 368 -7.25 7.08 22.05
N HIS A 369 -7.40 8.33 21.60
CA HIS A 369 -6.57 9.43 22.07
C HIS A 369 -6.78 9.74 23.56
N ALA A 370 -8.01 9.64 24.06
CA ALA A 370 -8.30 9.83 25.47
C ALA A 370 -7.56 8.80 26.34
N VAL A 371 -7.62 7.51 25.97
CA VAL A 371 -6.89 6.45 26.67
C VAL A 371 -5.37 6.66 26.60
N GLN A 372 -4.83 6.98 25.42
CA GLN A 372 -3.38 7.21 25.26
C GLN A 372 -2.89 8.41 26.07
N THR A 373 -3.67 9.48 26.12
CA THR A 373 -3.33 10.68 26.89
C THR A 373 -3.38 10.38 28.38
N ALA A 374 -4.43 9.70 28.86
CA ALA A 374 -4.55 9.32 30.26
C ALA A 374 -3.43 8.35 30.69
N GLN A 375 -3.05 7.42 29.81
CA GLN A 375 -1.91 6.53 30.03
C GLN A 375 -0.59 7.32 30.13
N ALA A 376 -0.40 8.33 29.29
CA ALA A 376 0.78 9.19 29.34
C ALA A 376 0.87 9.97 30.66
N VAL A 377 -0.26 10.51 31.15
CA VAL A 377 -0.34 11.18 32.47
C VAL A 377 0.05 10.20 33.58
N ALA A 378 -0.58 9.03 33.63
CA ALA A 378 -0.30 8.00 34.64
C ALA A 378 1.18 7.58 34.66
N LEU A 379 1.78 7.39 33.47
CA LEU A 379 3.19 7.03 33.34
C LEU A 379 4.15 8.12 33.85
N VAL A 380 3.80 9.40 33.68
CA VAL A 380 4.60 10.52 34.19
C VAL A 380 4.49 10.63 35.71
N GLU A 381 3.30 10.36 36.26
CA GLU A 381 3.05 10.38 37.70
C GLU A 381 3.58 9.13 38.42
N GLY A 382 3.94 8.09 37.68
CA GLY A 382 4.43 6.82 38.23
C GLY A 382 3.31 5.97 38.83
N GLU A 383 2.06 6.23 38.44
CA GLU A 383 0.88 5.54 38.92
C GLU A 383 0.28 4.61 37.86
N PRO A 384 -0.45 3.55 38.24
CA PRO A 384 -1.24 2.79 37.28
C PRO A 384 -2.35 3.67 36.69
N LEU A 385 -2.77 3.35 35.46
CA LEU A 385 -3.89 4.05 34.84
C LEU A 385 -5.17 3.85 35.66
N GLN A 386 -5.75 4.95 36.13
CA GLN A 386 -6.97 4.99 36.93
C GLN A 386 -8.07 5.78 36.22
N MET A 387 -9.29 5.69 36.75
CA MET A 387 -10.46 6.44 36.24
C MET A 387 -10.26 7.97 36.33
N SER A 388 -9.57 8.46 37.37
CA SER A 388 -9.26 9.89 37.56
C SER A 388 -8.53 10.50 36.35
N HIS A 389 -7.52 9.82 35.82
CA HIS A 389 -6.76 10.28 34.64
C HIS A 389 -7.66 10.40 33.39
N LEU A 390 -8.62 9.47 33.23
CA LEU A 390 -9.57 9.51 32.11
C LEU A 390 -10.56 10.67 32.26
N GLU A 391 -11.10 10.88 33.46
CA GLU A 391 -12.02 11.98 33.75
C GLU A 391 -11.35 13.34 33.54
N GLU A 392 -10.10 13.49 33.99
CA GLU A 392 -9.30 14.69 33.76
C GLU A 392 -9.15 14.96 32.26
N VAL A 393 -8.68 14.00 31.49
CA VAL A 393 -8.50 14.14 30.03
C VAL A 393 -9.81 14.49 29.32
N LEU A 394 -10.91 13.83 29.70
CA LEU A 394 -12.23 14.09 29.13
C LEU A 394 -12.75 15.49 29.51
N SER A 395 -12.44 15.97 30.72
CA SER A 395 -12.81 17.32 31.17
C SER A 395 -12.04 18.41 30.41
N VAL A 396 -10.74 18.22 30.20
CA VAL A 396 -9.87 19.14 29.44
C VAL A 396 -10.25 19.17 27.96
N ALA A 397 -10.57 18.01 27.37
CA ALA A 397 -11.01 17.95 25.99
C ALA A 397 -12.33 18.72 25.77
N ARG A 398 -13.26 18.65 26.74
CA ARG A 398 -14.53 19.39 26.68
C ARG A 398 -14.33 20.90 26.84
N SER A 399 -13.49 21.34 27.78
CA SER A 399 -13.24 22.77 28.00
C SER A 399 -12.51 23.41 26.82
N GLY A 400 -11.65 22.67 26.12
CA GLY A 400 -10.95 23.15 24.92
C GLY A 400 -11.86 23.35 23.70
N LEU A 401 -12.94 22.58 23.57
CA LEU A 401 -13.93 22.70 22.48
C LEU A 401 -14.97 23.80 22.74
N GLN A 402 -15.21 24.16 24.00
CA GLN A 402 -16.00 25.32 24.40
C GLN A 402 -15.15 26.59 24.31
N ARG A 403 -14.73 26.97 23.10
CA ARG A 403 -14.24 28.34 22.86
C ARG A 403 -15.42 29.22 22.48
N SER A 404 -15.63 30.23 23.34
CA SER A 404 -16.51 31.42 23.29
C SER A 404 -17.16 31.76 21.96
#